data_AF-A0A7U4E6Y6-F1
#
_entry.id   AF-A0A7U4E6Y6-F1
#
_cell.length_a   1.000
_cell.length_b   1.000
_cell.length_c   1.000
_cell.angle_alpha   90.00
_cell.angle_beta   90.00
_cell.angle_gamma   90.00
#
_symmetry.space_group_name_H-M   'P 1'
#
loop_
_entity.id
_entity.type
_entity.pdbx_description
1 polymer ?
#
loop_
_entity_poly.entity_id
_entity_poly.type
_entity_poly.pdbx_seq_one_letter_code
_entity_poly.pdbx_strand_id
1 'polypeptide(L)'
;MELTLINGRFETAGAKALLEALAAVKINYHQNCIQHQHNEEDIKMSENRIKTIERELKLALAYCSGSETIDLMATLSILNVPMQESHN
;
A
#
# COMPACT_ATOMS: atom_id res chain seq x y z
N MET A 1 9.06 -12.15 -10.89
CA MET A 1 8.96 -11.07 -11.89
C MET A 1 8.98 -9.74 -11.15
N GLU A 2 9.53 -8.68 -11.75
CA GLU A 2 9.51 -7.34 -11.15
C GLU A 2 8.72 -6.37 -12.02
N LEU A 3 7.99 -5.46 -11.38
CA LEU A 3 7.26 -4.38 -12.01
C LEU A 3 7.68 -3.05 -11.38
N THR A 4 8.24 -2.14 -12.17
CA THR A 4 8.50 -0.77 -11.72
C THR A 4 7.20 0.02 -11.71
N LEU A 5 6.79 0.50 -10.54
CA LEU A 5 5.57 1.30 -10.37
C LEU A 5 5.88 2.80 -10.44
N ILE A 6 6.97 3.22 -9.81
CA ILE A 6 7.41 4.62 -9.79
C ILE A 6 8.93 4.65 -9.90
N ASN A 7 9.45 5.54 -10.75
CA ASN A 7 10.86 5.88 -10.79
C ASN A 7 11.00 7.30 -11.35
N GLY A 8 11.17 8.29 -10.47
CA GLY A 8 11.34 9.67 -10.91
C GLY A 8 11.42 10.69 -9.80
N ARG A 9 11.73 11.93 -10.20
CA ARG A 9 11.69 13.12 -9.37
C ARG A 9 10.40 13.87 -9.61
N PHE A 10 9.69 14.21 -8.56
CA PHE A 10 8.40 14.90 -8.63
C PHE A 10 8.46 16.16 -7.79
N GLU A 11 7.72 17.19 -8.18
CA GLU A 11 7.39 18.27 -7.27
C GLU A 11 6.63 17.71 -6.06
N THR A 12 6.83 18.30 -4.89
CA THR A 12 6.26 17.80 -3.64
C THR A 12 4.75 17.59 -3.70
N ALA A 13 4.00 18.46 -4.37
CA ALA A 13 2.56 18.28 -4.56
C ALA A 13 2.24 17.01 -5.38
N GLY A 14 2.97 16.78 -6.47
CA GLY A 14 2.82 15.58 -7.30
C GLY A 14 3.23 14.30 -6.58
N ALA A 15 4.32 14.35 -5.80
CA ALA A 15 4.76 13.23 -4.99
C ALA A 15 3.71 12.83 -3.94
N LYS A 16 3.14 13.82 -3.24
CA LYS A 16 2.07 13.59 -2.25
C LYS A 16 0.83 12.96 -2.88
N ALA A 17 0.40 13.48 -4.04
CA ALA A 17 -0.75 12.93 -4.77
C ALA A 17 -0.52 11.47 -5.21
N LEU A 18 0.70 11.11 -5.66
CA LEU A 18 1.04 9.74 -5.99
C LEU A 18 1.01 8.81 -4.76
N LEU A 19 1.54 9.27 -3.62
CA LEU A 19 1.50 8.51 -2.37
C LEU A 19 0.07 8.26 -1.89
N GLU A 20 -0.79 9.28 -1.95
CA GLU A 20 -2.21 9.17 -1.62
C GLU A 20 -2.93 8.17 -2.53
N ALA A 21 -2.69 8.24 -3.84
CA ALA A 21 -3.29 7.32 -4.81
C ALA A 21 -2.86 5.86 -4.56
N LEU A 22 -1.58 5.61 -4.28
CA LEU A 22 -1.08 4.27 -3.95
C LEU A 22 -1.67 3.73 -2.65
N ALA A 23 -1.76 4.56 -1.61
CA ALA A 23 -2.38 4.18 -0.35
C ALA A 23 -3.86 3.84 -0.54
N ALA A 24 -4.58 4.63 -1.35
CA ALA A 24 -5.99 4.40 -1.66
C ALA A 24 -6.22 3.04 -2.34
N VAL A 25 -5.35 2.62 -3.27
CA VAL A 25 -5.44 1.28 -3.90
C VAL A 25 -5.40 0.17 -2.84
N LYS A 26 -4.48 0.27 -1.87
CA LYS A 26 -4.32 -0.73 -0.81
C LYS A 26 -5.47 -0.69 0.21
N ILE A 27 -5.95 0.50 0.55
CA ILE A 27 -7.11 0.67 1.43
C ILE A 27 -8.36 0.06 0.79
N ASN A 28 -8.62 0.36 -0.48
CA ASN A 28 -9.77 -0.17 -1.22
C ASN A 28 -9.73 -1.71 -1.29
N TYR A 29 -8.54 -2.30 -1.45
CA TYR A 29 -8.39 -3.76 -1.37
C TYR A 29 -8.87 -4.31 -0.02
N HIS A 30 -8.44 -3.72 1.10
CA HIS A 30 -8.86 -4.17 2.43
C HIS A 30 -10.34 -3.89 2.72
N GLN A 31 -10.89 -2.79 2.22
CA GLN A 31 -12.32 -2.52 2.30
C GLN A 31 -13.14 -3.59 1.56
N ASN A 32 -12.68 -4.01 0.38
CA ASN A 32 -13.31 -5.12 -0.35
C ASN A 32 -13.20 -6.43 0.45
N CYS A 33 -12.06 -6.72 1.09
CA CYS A 33 -11.94 -7.89 1.96
C CYS A 33 -12.98 -7.86 3.09
N ILE A 34 -13.14 -6.73 3.78
CA ILE A 34 -14.13 -6.57 4.86
C ILE A 34 -15.54 -6.85 4.36
N GLN A 35 -15.90 -6.37 3.16
CA GLN A 35 -17.23 -6.57 2.59
C GLN A 35 -17.55 -8.03 2.24
N HIS A 36 -16.53 -8.85 1.97
CA HIS A 36 -16.68 -10.23 1.49
C HIS A 36 -16.28 -11.29 2.55
N GLN A 37 -15.76 -10.87 3.70
CA GLN A 37 -15.39 -11.76 4.80
C GLN A 37 -16.58 -11.98 5.75
N HIS A 38 -16.68 -13.19 6.27
CA HIS A 38 -17.71 -13.56 7.25
C HIS A 38 -17.16 -13.79 8.67
N ASN A 39 -15.83 -13.77 8.82
CA ASN A 39 -15.16 -13.97 10.09
C ASN A 39 -14.75 -12.62 10.70
N GLU A 40 -15.12 -12.40 11.96
CA GLU A 40 -14.81 -11.18 12.72
C GLU A 40 -13.30 -10.94 12.86
N GLU A 41 -12.50 -12.00 12.99
CA GLU A 41 -11.05 -11.88 13.13
C GLU A 41 -10.40 -11.34 11.85
N ASP A 42 -10.82 -11.85 10.69
CA ASP A 42 -10.31 -11.40 9.39
C ASP A 42 -10.72 -9.96 9.08
N ILE A 43 -11.94 -9.58 9.46
CA ILE A 43 -12.43 -8.20 9.38
C ILE A 43 -11.55 -7.28 10.23
N LYS A 44 -11.31 -7.63 11.51
CA LYS A 44 -10.44 -6.87 12.41
C LYS A 44 -9.02 -6.74 11.87
N MET A 45 -8.49 -7.80 11.26
CA MET A 45 -7.17 -7.76 10.64
C MET A 45 -7.13 -6.75 9.49
N SER A 46 -8.14 -6.76 8.62
CA SER A 46 -8.26 -5.82 7.50
C SER A 46 -8.41 -4.37 7.98
N GLU A 47 -9.22 -4.12 9.01
CA GLU A 47 -9.37 -2.79 9.63
C GLU A 47 -8.05 -2.28 10.23
N ASN A 48 -7.33 -3.13 10.96
CA ASN A 48 -6.03 -2.79 11.52
C ASN A 48 -5.01 -2.47 10.43
N ARG A 49 -5.10 -3.15 9.29
CA ARG A 49 -4.25 -2.86 8.13
C ARG A 49 -4.57 -1.51 7.51
N ILE A 50 -5.84 -1.16 7.35
CA ILE A 50 -6.26 0.19 6.89
C ILE A 50 -5.69 1.27 7.81
N LYS A 51 -5.90 1.16 9.13
CA LYS A 51 -5.37 2.13 10.12
C LYS A 51 -3.86 2.27 10.05
N THR A 52 -3.15 1.19 9.75
CA THR A 52 -1.69 1.20 9.62
C THR A 52 -1.27 1.95 8.35
N ILE A 53 -1.93 1.69 7.23
CA ILE A 53 -1.67 2.37 5.96
C ILE A 53 -1.94 3.88 6.10
N GLU A 54 -3.04 4.28 6.74
CA GLU A 54 -3.36 5.69 6.99
C GLU A 54 -2.29 6.39 7.84
N ARG A 55 -1.78 5.70 8.87
CA ARG A 55 -0.70 6.21 9.71
C ARG A 55 0.60 6.38 8.93
N GLU A 56 0.98 5.36 8.16
CA GLU A 56 2.19 5.37 7.31
C GLU A 56 2.10 6.49 6.25
N LEU A 57 0.95 6.63 5.60
CA LEU A 57 0.70 7.71 4.64
C LEU A 57 0.87 9.08 5.32
N LYS A 58 0.26 9.30 6.49
CA LYS A 58 0.39 10.57 7.21
C LYS A 58 1.86 10.92 7.50
N LEU A 59 2.67 9.94 7.91
CA LEU A 59 4.10 10.14 8.16
C LEU A 59 4.86 10.45 6.86
N ALA A 60 4.57 9.73 5.77
CA ALA A 60 5.18 9.98 4.47
C ALA A 60 4.86 11.38 3.92
N LEU A 61 3.60 11.82 4.03
CA LEU A 61 3.18 13.16 3.60
C LEU A 61 3.84 14.27 4.44
N ALA A 62 3.97 14.06 5.76
CA ALA A 62 4.69 14.97 6.63
C ALA A 62 6.17 15.08 6.22
N TYR A 63 6.82 13.94 5.96
CA TYR A 63 8.20 13.88 5.50
C TYR A 63 8.42 14.66 4.20
N CYS A 64 7.52 14.52 3.23
CA CYS A 64 7.61 15.23 1.95
C CYS A 64 7.51 16.76 2.08
N SER A 65 6.96 17.28 3.18
CA SER A 65 6.69 18.72 3.33
C SER A 65 7.94 19.58 3.53
N GLY A 66 9.11 18.97 3.74
CA GLY A 66 10.39 19.67 3.96
C GLY A 66 11.23 19.92 2.70
N SER A 67 10.73 19.61 1.50
CA SER A 67 11.48 19.74 0.24
C SER A 67 10.60 20.25 -0.88
N GLU A 68 11.20 20.85 -1.91
CA GLU A 68 10.49 21.29 -3.13
C GLU A 68 10.23 20.13 -4.10
N THR A 69 11.16 19.18 -4.15
CA THR A 69 11.08 17.98 -4.97
C THR A 69 11.35 16.73 -4.14
N ILE A 70 10.70 15.64 -4.49
CA ILE A 70 10.84 14.32 -3.86
C ILE A 70 11.18 13.30 -4.93
N ASP A 71 12.22 12.52 -4.69
CA ASP A 71 12.53 11.33 -5.48
C ASP A 71 11.68 10.16 -4.95
N LEU A 72 10.89 9.55 -5.83
CA LEU A 72 10.09 8.37 -5.52
C LEU A 72 10.55 7.20 -6.37
N MET A 73 10.79 6.07 -5.70
CA MET A 73 11.16 4.81 -6.32
C MET A 73 10.35 3.68 -5.68
N ALA A 74 9.65 2.92 -6.52
CA ALA A 74 8.84 1.79 -6.08
C ALA A 74 8.89 0.66 -7.11
N THR A 75 9.25 -0.53 -6.66
CA THR A 75 9.21 -1.78 -7.43
C THR A 75 8.35 -2.80 -6.71
N LEU A 76 7.57 -3.56 -7.46
CA LEU A 76 6.78 -4.68 -6.96
C LEU A 76 7.39 -5.99 -7.43
N SER A 77 7.79 -6.83 -6.48
CA SER A 77 8.26 -8.18 -6.73
C SER A 77 7.09 -9.16 -6.68
N ILE A 78 6.83 -9.82 -7.81
CA ILE A 78 5.77 -10.82 -7.96
C ILE A 78 6.42 -12.21 -7.89
N LEU A 79 6.02 -12.96 -6.87
CA LEU A 79 6.50 -14.31 -6.56
C LEU A 79 5.34 -15.29 -6.69
N ASN A 80 5.56 -16.37 -7.45
CA ASN A 80 4.64 -17.50 -7.46
C ASN A 80 4.93 -18.37 -6.24
N VAL A 81 3.94 -18.57 -5.38
CA VAL A 81 4.03 -19.51 -4.26
C VAL A 81 3.30 -20.79 -4.67
N PRO A 82 4.01 -21.91 -4.91
CA PRO A 82 3.35 -23.18 -5.21
C PRO A 82 2.52 -23.63 -4.00
N MET A 83 1.30 -24.14 -4.24
CA MET A 83 0.50 -24.79 -3.19
C MET A 83 1.33 -25.90 -2.55
N GLN A 84 1.55 -25.84 -1.24
CA GLN A 84 2.10 -26.98 -0.52
C GLN A 84 1.02 -28.06 -0.45
N GLU A 85 1.32 -29.25 -0.99
CA GLU A 85 0.48 -30.43 -0.78
C GLU A 85 0.47 -30.76 0.71
N SER A 86 -0.68 -30.55 1.35
CA SER A 86 -0.95 -30.97 2.72
C SER A 86 -0.78 -32.48 2.81
N HIS A 87 0.34 -32.92 3.39
CA HIS A 87 0.50 -34.31 3.78
C HIS A 87 -0.41 -34.57 4.98
N ASN A 88 -1.46 -35.37 4.75
CA ASN A 88 -2.30 -35.98 5.77
C ASN A 88 -1.49 -36.92 6.67
#